data_AF-A0A371EW53-F1
#
_entry.id   AF-A0A371EW53-F1
#
_cell.length_a   1.000
_cell.length_b   1.000
_cell.length_c   1.000
_cell.angle_alpha   90.00
_cell.angle_beta   90.00
_cell.angle_gamma   90.00
#
_symmetry.space_group_name_H-M   'P 1'
#
loop_
_entity.id
_entity.type
_entity.pdbx_description
1 polymer ?
#
loop_
_entity_poly.entity_id
_entity_poly.type
_entity_poly.pdbx_seq_one_letter_code
_entity_poly.pdbx_strand_id
1 'polypeptide(L)'
;MPPQQPRDHAIVLKKEGTQIPNIWPYHYLHSQKGETEKFVKDMLALQNEYILLQKGWKLKILCNNRALNNIIVPNKFPIPFIEELLDELGRGAAIFSKLDLKSGYYQIRI
;
A
#
# COMPACT_ATOMS: atom_id res chain seq x y z
N MET A 1 15.32 5.69 -4.55
CA MET A 1 14.00 6.33 -4.38
C MET A 1 13.36 6.44 -5.76
N PRO A 2 12.03 6.43 -5.89
CA PRO A 2 11.39 6.61 -7.19
C PRO A 2 11.69 8.02 -7.79
N PRO A 3 11.67 8.16 -9.13
CA PRO A 3 11.95 9.43 -9.80
C PRO A 3 10.87 10.48 -9.53
N GLN A 4 11.18 11.77 -9.71
CA GLN A 4 10.17 12.82 -9.61
C GLN A 4 9.09 12.66 -10.68
N GLN A 5 7.83 12.59 -10.24
CA GLN A 5 6.65 12.49 -11.10
C GLN A 5 5.78 13.75 -10.97
N PRO A 6 4.92 14.07 -11.97
CA PRO A 6 4.04 15.24 -11.90
C PRO A 6 2.96 15.17 -10.80
N ARG A 7 2.78 14.01 -10.17
CA ARG A 7 1.79 13.74 -9.11
C ARG A 7 2.39 12.79 -8.09
N ASP A 8 2.88 13.32 -6.97
CA ASP A 8 3.20 12.54 -5.78
C ASP A 8 1.94 12.37 -4.89
N HIS A 9 1.92 11.37 -4.00
CA HIS A 9 0.78 10.98 -3.18
C HIS A 9 0.75 11.72 -1.83
N ALA A 10 0.09 12.87 -1.79
CA ALA A 10 -0.09 13.63 -0.55
C ALA A 10 -1.06 12.95 0.44
N ILE A 11 -0.59 12.73 1.68
CA ILE A 11 -1.42 12.28 2.81
C ILE A 11 -2.07 13.49 3.49
N VAL A 12 -3.35 13.74 3.22
CA VAL A 12 -4.11 14.85 3.78
C VAL A 12 -4.80 14.43 5.09
N LEU A 13 -4.53 15.15 6.19
CA LEU A 13 -5.18 14.93 7.49
C LEU A 13 -6.51 15.68 7.60
N LYS A 14 -7.48 15.12 8.34
CA LYS A 14 -8.82 15.70 8.55
C LYS A 14 -8.81 17.02 9.33
N LYS A 15 -7.79 17.24 10.16
CA LYS A 15 -7.56 18.48 10.91
C LYS A 15 -6.06 18.75 10.99
N GLU A 16 -5.67 19.99 10.75
CA GLU A 16 -4.31 20.45 11.00
C GLU A 16 -3.99 20.34 12.51
N GLY A 17 -2.79 19.89 12.85
CA GLY A 17 -2.40 19.64 14.25
C GLY A 17 -2.94 18.35 14.89
N THR A 18 -3.54 17.42 14.13
CA THR A 18 -3.93 16.10 14.67
C THR A 18 -2.71 15.33 15.18
N GLN A 19 -2.76 14.82 16.42
CA GLN A 19 -1.69 13.96 16.95
C GLN A 19 -1.55 12.67 16.11
N ILE A 20 -0.31 12.37 15.71
CA ILE A 20 0.03 11.13 15.00
C ILE A 20 -0.13 9.95 15.99
N PRO A 21 -0.81 8.84 15.61
CA PRO A 21 -1.01 7.69 16.50
C PRO A 21 0.32 7.01 16.85
N ASN A 22 0.79 7.20 18.08
CA ASN A 22 1.92 6.45 18.63
C ASN A 22 1.41 5.18 19.31
N ILE A 23 1.44 4.05 18.59
CA ILE A 23 0.94 2.75 19.04
C ILE A 23 2.12 1.87 19.40
N TRP A 24 2.11 1.29 20.60
CA TRP A 24 3.13 0.33 21.03
C TRP A 24 3.22 -0.86 20.06
N PRO A 25 4.44 -1.31 19.69
CA PRO A 25 4.61 -2.53 18.90
C PRO A 25 3.94 -3.72 19.57
N TYR A 26 3.24 -4.54 18.79
CA TYR A 26 2.66 -5.78 19.28
C TYR A 26 3.75 -6.73 19.77
N HIS A 27 3.49 -7.47 20.85
CA HIS A 27 4.39 -8.52 21.31
C HIS A 27 4.46 -9.66 20.27
N TYR A 28 5.66 -9.88 19.72
CA TYR A 28 5.96 -10.97 18.78
C TYR A 28 6.83 -12.05 19.43
N LEU A 29 6.72 -13.28 18.92
CA LEU A 29 7.51 -14.40 19.40
C LEU A 29 8.99 -14.22 19.00
N HIS A 30 9.93 -14.71 19.82
CA HIS A 30 11.37 -14.49 19.59
C HIS A 30 11.85 -15.02 18.22
N SER A 31 11.27 -16.11 17.73
CA SER A 31 11.52 -16.65 16.39
C SER A 31 11.11 -15.69 15.27
N GLN A 32 9.98 -15.00 15.42
CA GLN A 32 9.47 -14.04 14.43
C GLN A 32 10.31 -12.76 14.38
N LYS A 33 11.01 -12.39 15.48
CA LYS A 33 11.89 -11.22 15.53
C LYS A 33 13.04 -11.32 14.53
N GLY A 34 13.72 -12.46 14.46
CA GLY A 34 14.86 -12.66 13.55
C GLY A 34 14.45 -12.64 12.07
N GLU A 35 13.30 -13.22 11.73
CA GLU A 35 12.73 -13.14 10.38
C GLU A 35 12.34 -11.70 10.02
N THR A 36 11.77 -10.96 10.97
CA THR A 36 11.43 -9.54 10.83
C THR A 36 12.67 -8.69 10.56
N GLU A 37 13.73 -8.83 11.36
CA GLU A 37 14.96 -8.05 11.21
C GLU A 37 15.64 -8.30 9.86
N LYS A 38 15.71 -9.56 9.42
CA LYS A 38 16.23 -9.91 8.09
C LYS A 38 15.40 -9.25 6.99
N PHE A 39 14.07 -9.35 7.07
CA PHE A 39 13.19 -8.77 6.08
C PHE A 39 13.28 -7.23 6.09
N VAL A 40 13.34 -6.56 7.24
CA VAL A 40 13.56 -5.11 7.35
C VAL A 40 14.89 -4.69 6.74
N LYS A 41 15.96 -5.48 6.89
CA LYS A 41 17.24 -5.22 6.21
C LYS A 41 17.11 -5.31 4.70
N ASP A 42 16.42 -6.33 4.19
CA ASP A 42 16.12 -6.47 2.76
C ASP A 42 15.20 -5.31 2.27
N MET A 43 14.28 -4.83 3.11
CA MET A 43 13.38 -3.69 2.81
C MET A 43 14.12 -2.35 2.79
N LEU A 44 15.10 -2.14 3.67
CA LEU A 44 15.95 -0.94 3.68
C LEU A 44 16.84 -0.87 2.45
N ALA A 45 17.34 -2.02 1.98
CA ALA A 45 18.03 -2.13 0.69
C ALA A 45 17.11 -1.83 -0.51
N LEU A 46 15.79 -2.02 -0.35
CA LEU A 46 14.77 -1.79 -1.39
C LEU A 46 13.96 -0.48 -1.20
N GLN A 47 14.17 0.26 -0.10
CA GLN A 47 13.49 1.49 0.32
C GLN A 47 11.94 1.43 0.40
N ASN A 48 11.35 0.44 1.08
CA ASN A 48 9.87 0.29 1.19
C ASN A 48 9.36 0.02 2.63
N GLU A 49 8.15 0.50 3.00
CA GLU A 49 7.58 0.47 4.36
C GLU A 49 6.40 -0.50 4.58
N TYR A 50 6.41 -1.29 5.68
CA TYR A 50 5.36 -2.25 6.06
C TYR A 50 5.43 -2.67 7.58
N ILE A 51 4.37 -3.22 8.24
CA ILE A 51 4.40 -3.90 9.60
C ILE A 51 3.90 -5.38 9.52
N LEU A 52 4.15 -6.35 10.44
CA LEU A 52 4.00 -7.82 10.17
C LEU A 52 2.57 -8.45 9.99
N LEU A 53 2.40 -9.48 9.10
CA LEU A 53 1.32 -10.51 9.19
C LEU A 53 1.50 -11.77 8.29
N GLN A 54 1.35 -12.98 8.88
CA GLN A 54 1.59 -14.28 8.21
C GLN A 54 0.33 -14.88 7.54
N LYS A 55 0.41 -15.15 6.22
CA LYS A 55 -0.52 -16.06 5.49
C LYS A 55 0.24 -16.82 4.38
N GLY A 56 0.38 -18.14 4.56
CA GLY A 56 1.06 -19.04 3.60
C GLY A 56 2.58 -19.17 3.83
N TRP A 57 3.29 -19.71 2.84
CA TRP A 57 4.73 -20.04 2.93
C TRP A 57 5.70 -18.86 2.72
N LYS A 58 5.19 -17.62 2.66
CA LYS A 58 6.03 -16.42 2.57
C LYS A 58 5.59 -15.44 3.66
N LEU A 59 6.54 -15.03 4.49
CA LEU A 59 6.35 -13.91 5.41
C LEU A 59 5.93 -12.69 4.59
N LYS A 60 4.85 -12.02 5.00
CA LYS A 60 4.43 -10.75 4.44
C LYS A 60 4.37 -9.72 5.54
N ILE A 61 4.62 -8.49 5.13
CA ILE A 61 4.57 -7.35 6.01
C ILE A 61 3.34 -6.52 5.52
N LEU A 62 2.28 -6.49 6.34
CA LEU A 62 1.04 -5.68 6.26
C LEU A 62 0.97 -4.58 7.36
N CYS A 63 1.08 -3.29 6.99
CA CYS A 63 0.86 -2.17 7.91
C CYS A 63 -0.54 -2.14 8.57
N ASN A 64 -0.61 -2.05 9.91
CA ASN A 64 -1.86 -1.75 10.64
C ASN A 64 -2.16 -0.24 10.63
N ASN A 65 -2.54 0.29 9.47
CA ASN A 65 -2.84 1.72 9.30
C ASN A 65 -4.24 2.11 9.80
N ARG A 66 -4.94 1.31 10.61
CA ARG A 66 -6.33 1.60 11.02
C ARG A 66 -6.49 2.94 11.74
N ALA A 67 -5.61 3.24 12.69
CA ALA A 67 -5.65 4.52 13.42
C ALA A 67 -5.30 5.70 12.51
N LEU A 68 -4.35 5.51 11.59
CA LEU A 68 -3.92 6.51 10.61
C LEU A 68 -5.03 6.80 9.58
N ASN A 69 -5.68 5.77 9.03
CA ASN A 69 -6.82 5.88 8.11
C ASN A 69 -8.02 6.61 8.73
N ASN A 70 -8.19 6.55 10.06
CA ASN A 70 -9.24 7.28 10.75
C ASN A 70 -8.99 8.79 10.79
N ILE A 71 -7.73 9.25 10.75
CA ILE A 71 -7.37 10.68 10.76
C ILE A 71 -7.10 11.26 9.37
N ILE A 72 -6.93 10.42 8.34
CA ILE A 72 -6.75 10.82 6.93
C ILE A 72 -8.09 11.18 6.27
N VAL A 73 -8.10 12.20 5.40
CA VAL A 73 -9.22 12.50 4.50
C VAL A 73 -9.29 11.42 3.41
N PRO A 74 -10.41 10.67 3.27
CA PRO A 74 -10.48 9.60 2.30
C PRO A 74 -10.50 10.16 0.87
N ASN A 75 -9.42 9.95 0.12
CA ASN A 75 -9.34 10.30 -1.29
C ASN A 75 -10.17 9.33 -2.13
N LYS A 76 -11.45 9.65 -2.33
CA LYS A 76 -12.42 8.83 -3.05
C LYS A 76 -12.45 9.22 -4.53
N PHE A 77 -11.76 8.46 -5.36
CA PHE A 77 -12.06 8.44 -6.79
C PHE A 77 -13.27 7.53 -7.05
N PRO A 78 -14.21 7.91 -7.94
CA PRO A 78 -15.27 7.01 -8.36
C PRO A 78 -14.63 5.83 -9.10
N ILE A 79 -14.74 4.64 -8.51
CA ILE A 79 -14.37 3.40 -9.20
C ILE A 79 -15.57 3.06 -10.10
N PRO A 80 -15.42 3.07 -11.44
CA PRO A 80 -16.52 2.79 -12.37
C PRO A 80 -17.03 1.35 -12.20
N PHE A 81 -18.28 1.13 -12.58
CA PHE A 81 -18.90 -0.18 -12.40
C PHE A 81 -18.32 -1.19 -13.39
N ILE A 82 -18.18 -2.45 -12.96
CA ILE A 82 -17.46 -3.46 -13.77
C ILE A 82 -18.20 -3.80 -15.07
N GLU A 83 -19.52 -3.73 -15.08
CA GLU A 83 -20.32 -3.99 -16.29
C GLU A 83 -20.14 -2.87 -17.32
N GLU A 84 -20.12 -1.60 -16.89
CA GLU A 84 -19.84 -0.44 -17.76
C GLU A 84 -18.47 -0.55 -18.44
N LEU A 85 -17.44 -0.90 -17.66
CA LEU A 85 -16.08 -1.12 -18.17
C LEU A 85 -16.00 -2.27 -19.19
N LEU A 86 -16.75 -3.36 -18.97
CA LEU A 86 -16.76 -4.51 -19.86
C LEU A 86 -17.56 -4.23 -21.14
N ASP A 87 -18.63 -3.44 -21.06
CA ASP A 87 -19.40 -2.96 -22.20
C ASP A 87 -18.58 -2.04 -23.11
N GLU A 88 -17.80 -1.12 -22.54
CA GLU A 88 -16.84 -0.30 -23.30
C GLU A 88 -15.78 -1.17 -23.99
N LEU A 89 -15.26 -2.18 -23.29
CA LEU A 89 -14.25 -3.11 -23.81
C LEU A 89 -14.78 -4.00 -24.96
N GLY A 90 -16.05 -4.43 -24.86
CA GLY A 90 -16.68 -5.37 -25.79
C GLY A 90 -17.14 -4.77 -27.12
N ARG A 91 -17.30 -3.45 -27.23
CA ARG A 91 -17.91 -2.76 -28.38
C ARG A 91 -17.01 -2.57 -29.62
N GLY A 92 -15.91 -3.31 -29.75
CA GLY A 92 -15.12 -3.30 -30.99
C GLY A 92 -13.65 -3.74 -30.92
N ALA A 93 -13.13 -4.08 -29.74
CA ALA A 93 -11.75 -4.55 -29.63
C ALA A 93 -11.64 -6.06 -29.93
N ALA A 94 -10.76 -6.43 -30.86
CA ALA A 94 -10.46 -7.82 -31.22
C ALA A 94 -9.23 -8.40 -30.49
N ILE A 95 -8.43 -7.54 -29.84
CA ILE A 95 -7.18 -7.90 -29.16
C ILE A 95 -7.14 -7.18 -27.83
N PHE A 96 -6.79 -7.90 -26.76
CA PHE A 96 -6.69 -7.37 -25.40
C PHE A 96 -5.31 -7.61 -24.82
N SER A 97 -4.79 -6.66 -24.05
CA SER A 97 -3.59 -6.80 -23.24
C SER A 97 -3.91 -6.47 -21.79
N LYS A 98 -3.23 -7.13 -20.85
CA LYS A 98 -3.45 -6.95 -19.41
C LYS A 98 -2.12 -6.60 -18.74
N LEU A 99 -2.10 -5.45 -18.08
CA LEU A 99 -0.97 -4.99 -17.26
C LEU A 99 -1.31 -5.24 -15.77
N ASP A 100 -0.41 -5.91 -15.04
CA ASP A 100 -0.53 -6.06 -13.58
C ASP A 100 0.29 -4.98 -12.88
N LEU A 101 -0.39 -4.06 -12.19
CA LEU A 101 0.22 -2.93 -11.45
C LEU A 101 0.39 -3.22 -9.95
N LYS A 102 0.49 -4.50 -9.55
CA LYS A 102 0.67 -4.93 -8.16
C LYS A 102 1.84 -4.29 -7.41
N SER A 103 2.90 -3.89 -8.11
CA SER A 103 4.05 -3.16 -7.55
C SER A 103 3.90 -1.63 -7.59
N GLY A 104 2.83 -1.10 -8.19
CA GLY A 104 2.61 0.34 -8.38
C GLY A 104 2.58 1.12 -7.07
N TYR A 105 2.12 0.49 -5.98
CA TYR A 105 2.17 1.05 -4.62
C TYR A 105 3.57 1.51 -4.17
N TYR A 106 4.64 0.95 -4.74
CA TYR A 106 6.04 1.26 -4.40
C TYR A 106 6.74 2.14 -5.45
N GLN A 107 6.05 2.40 -6.57
CA GLN A 107 6.54 3.22 -7.68
C GLN A 107 6.06 4.68 -7.55
N ILE A 108 4.90 4.87 -6.91
CA ILE A 108 4.37 6.18 -6.51
C ILE A 108 5.06 6.59 -5.21
N ARG A 109 5.44 7.87 -5.09
CA ARG A 109 6.01 8.41 -3.85
C ARG A 109 4.95 9.07 -3.00
N ILE A 110 5.22 9.08 -1.71
CA ILE A 110 4.51 9.79 -0.66
C ILE A 110 5.28 11.09 -0.36
#